data_AF-A0A4P7PKX4-F1
#
_entry.id   AF-A0A4P7PKX4-F1
#
_cell.length_a   1.000
_cell.length_b   1.000
_cell.length_c   1.000
_cell.angle_alpha   90.00
_cell.angle_beta   90.00
_cell.angle_gamma   90.00
#
_symmetry.space_group_name_H-M   'P 1'
#
loop_
_entity.id
_entity.type
_entity.pdbx_description
1 polymer ?
#
loop_
_entity_poly.entity_id
_entity_poly.type
_entity_poly.pdbx_seq_one_letter_code
_entity_poly.pdbx_strand_id
1 'polypeptide(L)'
;MRRALLFACALLALPLAQAAELQPFSASYTADWKQLPMSGTAERNLTKEANGTWKLSFKASMMIASLTEESTLTLDKDTLLPQSYHFERGGLGKAKKADLDFDWNTKMVTGTDRGDAVKLPLNRGMVDKSTYQLALQHDVAAGKKSMSYQVVDDGEVDTYDFRVLGSEKVDTKAGQIDAIKVERVRDPTQSKRITVLWFAKDWDYLLVRLQQVETDGKEYNIMLLDGTVNGKAVKGS
;
A
#
# COMPACT_ATOMS: atom_id res chain seq x y z
N MET A 1 -26.48 36.91 -51.03
CA MET A 1 -25.56 36.81 -49.88
C MET A 1 -26.11 35.79 -48.89
N ARG A 2 -25.65 34.53 -48.91
CA ARG A 2 -25.97 33.53 -47.87
C ARG A 2 -24.69 32.76 -47.58
N ARG A 3 -24.03 33.13 -46.47
CA ARG A 3 -22.85 32.44 -45.95
C ARG A 3 -23.35 31.24 -45.14
N ALA A 4 -23.08 30.03 -45.62
CA ALA A 4 -23.27 28.81 -44.84
C ALA A 4 -22.06 28.68 -43.89
N LEU A 5 -22.28 28.77 -42.59
CA LEU A 5 -21.30 28.35 -41.58
C LEU A 5 -21.45 26.84 -41.36
N LEU A 6 -20.41 26.09 -41.74
CA LEU A 6 -20.20 24.72 -41.31
C LEU A 6 -19.69 24.74 -39.87
N PHE A 7 -20.52 24.30 -38.92
CA PHE A 7 -20.07 23.96 -37.57
C PHE A 7 -19.39 22.58 -37.61
N ALA A 8 -18.06 22.57 -37.55
CA ALA A 8 -17.30 21.35 -37.31
C ALA A 8 -17.36 21.03 -35.81
N CYS A 9 -18.20 20.04 -35.42
CA CYS A 9 -18.14 19.44 -34.10
C CYS A 9 -16.86 18.61 -33.98
N ALA A 10 -15.82 19.19 -33.38
CA ALA A 10 -14.70 18.41 -32.88
C ALA A 10 -15.16 17.63 -31.63
N LEU A 11 -15.47 16.35 -31.81
CA LEU A 11 -15.62 15.39 -30.71
C LEU A 11 -14.28 15.31 -29.97
N LEU A 12 -14.16 16.04 -28.86
CA LEU A 12 -13.14 15.79 -27.86
C LEU A 12 -13.42 14.39 -27.29
N ALA A 13 -12.75 13.38 -27.83
CA ALA A 13 -12.64 12.09 -27.18
C ALA A 13 -11.89 12.32 -25.87
N LEU A 14 -12.63 12.57 -24.80
CA LEU A 14 -12.09 12.47 -23.45
C LEU A 14 -11.54 11.06 -23.32
N PRO A 15 -10.25 10.87 -23.00
CA PRO A 15 -9.77 9.56 -22.66
C PRO A 15 -10.64 9.09 -21.49
N LEU A 16 -11.44 8.06 -21.72
CA LEU A 16 -12.03 7.30 -20.63
C LEU A 16 -10.83 6.84 -19.81
N ALA A 17 -10.64 7.44 -18.64
CA ALA A 17 -9.72 6.93 -17.65
C ALA A 17 -10.23 5.53 -17.33
N GLN A 18 -9.68 4.53 -18.03
CA GLN A 18 -9.96 3.14 -17.76
C GLN A 18 -9.45 2.92 -16.35
N ALA A 19 -10.36 2.56 -15.43
CA ALA A 19 -10.01 2.15 -14.09
C ALA A 19 -8.86 1.15 -14.19
N ALA A 20 -7.71 1.48 -13.62
CA ALA A 20 -6.54 0.63 -13.70
C ALA A 20 -6.86 -0.67 -12.98
N GLU A 21 -6.92 -1.78 -13.72
CA GLU A 21 -7.11 -3.10 -13.14
C GLU A 21 -5.88 -3.43 -12.29
N LEU A 22 -6.10 -3.87 -11.04
CA LEU A 22 -5.02 -4.34 -10.19
C LEU A 22 -4.20 -5.42 -10.90
N GLN A 23 -2.88 -5.25 -10.92
CA GLN A 23 -1.98 -6.26 -11.46
C GLN A 23 -1.46 -7.15 -10.33
N PRO A 24 -1.39 -8.48 -10.52
CA PRO A 24 -0.74 -9.34 -9.55
C PRO A 24 0.76 -9.02 -9.52
N PHE A 25 1.36 -9.09 -8.34
CA PHE A 25 2.79 -8.87 -8.17
C PHE A 25 3.37 -9.79 -7.10
N SER A 26 4.69 -9.96 -7.18
CA SER A 26 5.52 -10.55 -6.13
C SER A 26 6.74 -9.66 -5.97
N ALA A 27 7.11 -9.31 -4.74
CA ALA A 27 8.24 -8.43 -4.49
C ALA A 27 9.00 -8.88 -3.24
N SER A 28 10.30 -9.05 -3.39
CA SER A 28 11.24 -9.33 -2.31
C SER A 28 11.97 -8.05 -1.95
N TYR A 29 12.25 -7.85 -0.67
CA TYR A 29 12.91 -6.66 -0.16
C TYR A 29 14.04 -7.00 0.80
N THR A 30 15.08 -6.18 0.75
CA THR A 30 16.05 -6.10 1.85
C THR A 30 15.46 -5.20 2.94
N ALA A 31 15.53 -5.63 4.20
CA ALA A 31 15.25 -4.79 5.35
C ALA A 31 16.56 -4.40 6.04
N ASP A 32 16.95 -3.15 5.89
CA ASP A 32 18.14 -2.56 6.51
C ASP A 32 17.74 -1.70 7.71
N TRP A 33 18.35 -2.01 8.85
CA TRP A 33 18.30 -1.18 10.03
C TRP A 33 19.66 -0.52 10.24
N LYS A 34 19.77 0.78 9.92
CA LYS A 34 21.05 1.51 9.90
C LYS A 34 21.88 1.41 11.19
N GLN A 35 21.23 1.17 12.34
CA GLN A 35 21.89 1.11 13.65
C GLN A 35 22.34 -0.30 14.07
N LEU A 36 22.04 -1.36 13.31
CA LEU A 36 22.49 -2.72 13.62
C LEU A 36 23.00 -3.45 12.36
N PRO A 37 24.04 -4.29 12.47
CA PRO A 37 24.56 -5.09 11.35
C PRO A 37 23.65 -6.30 11.03
N MET A 38 22.33 -6.14 11.12
CA MET A 38 21.34 -7.18 10.86
C MET A 38 20.55 -6.84 9.61
N SER A 39 20.60 -7.72 8.62
CA SER A 39 19.71 -7.70 7.46
C SER A 39 18.56 -8.67 7.67
N GLY A 40 17.34 -8.21 7.36
CA GLY A 40 16.16 -9.06 7.24
C GLY A 40 15.74 -9.20 5.78
N THR A 41 14.87 -10.16 5.51
CA THR A 41 14.15 -10.26 4.25
C THR A 41 12.68 -9.96 4.48
N ALA A 42 12.04 -9.40 3.46
CA ALA A 42 10.60 -9.31 3.41
C ALA A 42 10.08 -9.68 2.03
N GLU A 43 8.88 -10.25 1.97
CA GLU A 43 8.18 -10.61 0.76
C GLU A 43 6.78 -9.99 0.80
N ARG A 44 6.32 -9.44 -0.33
CA ARG A 44 4.96 -8.94 -0.51
C ARG A 44 4.38 -9.50 -1.79
N ASN A 45 3.18 -10.07 -1.72
CA ASN A 45 2.53 -10.68 -2.88
C ASN A 45 1.07 -10.23 -2.98
N LEU A 46 0.62 -9.95 -4.20
CA LEU A 46 -0.78 -9.73 -4.53
C LEU A 46 -1.20 -10.76 -5.58
N THR A 47 -2.16 -11.62 -5.24
CA THR A 47 -2.68 -12.66 -6.13
C THR A 47 -4.19 -12.54 -6.30
N LYS A 48 -4.69 -12.81 -7.52
CA LYS A 48 -6.11 -12.94 -7.80
C LYS A 48 -6.52 -14.39 -7.56
N GLU A 49 -7.48 -14.60 -6.68
CA GLU A 49 -8.00 -15.91 -6.32
C GLU A 49 -9.10 -16.35 -7.29
N ALA A 50 -9.37 -17.67 -7.36
CA ALA A 50 -10.32 -18.26 -8.30
C ALA A 50 -11.77 -17.77 -8.10
N ASN A 51 -12.12 -17.36 -6.88
CA ASN A 51 -13.43 -16.80 -6.51
C ASN A 51 -13.56 -15.30 -6.85
N GLY A 52 -12.53 -14.68 -7.45
CA GLY A 52 -12.52 -13.27 -7.82
C GLY A 52 -12.05 -12.31 -6.73
N THR A 53 -11.74 -12.79 -5.52
CA THR A 53 -11.11 -11.96 -4.49
C THR A 53 -9.61 -11.82 -4.75
N TRP A 54 -8.99 -10.80 -4.16
CA TRP A 54 -7.55 -10.64 -4.14
C TRP A 54 -7.00 -11.00 -2.76
N LYS A 55 -5.82 -11.61 -2.74
CA LYS A 55 -5.06 -11.90 -1.53
C LYS A 55 -3.78 -11.09 -1.55
N LEU A 56 -3.64 -10.20 -0.57
CA LEU A 56 -2.44 -9.42 -0.31
C LEU A 56 -1.73 -10.02 0.89
N SER A 57 -0.48 -10.45 0.72
CA SER A 57 0.32 -11.00 1.81
C SER A 57 1.63 -10.24 1.97
N PHE A 58 2.09 -10.14 3.21
CA PHE A 58 3.40 -9.63 3.57
C PHE A 58 4.03 -10.54 4.62
N LYS A 59 5.30 -10.88 4.43
CA LYS A 59 6.07 -11.67 5.39
C LYS A 59 7.41 -11.01 5.57
N ALA A 60 7.85 -10.82 6.80
CA ALA A 60 9.18 -10.35 7.12
C ALA A 60 9.82 -11.25 8.17
N SER A 61 11.12 -11.49 8.02
CA SER A 61 11.90 -12.31 8.94
C SER A 61 13.28 -11.70 9.19
N MET A 62 13.66 -11.71 10.45
CA MET A 62 15.00 -11.40 10.96
C MET A 62 15.37 -12.50 11.96
N MET A 63 16.67 -12.64 12.29
CA MET A 63 17.19 -13.73 13.13
C MET A 63 16.37 -14.00 14.42
N ILE A 64 15.77 -12.97 15.02
CA ILE A 64 15.06 -13.04 16.29
C ILE A 64 13.59 -12.56 16.23
N ALA A 65 13.06 -12.27 15.04
CA ALA A 65 11.73 -11.68 14.90
C ALA A 65 11.08 -12.05 13.57
N SER A 66 9.77 -12.25 13.60
CA SER A 66 8.97 -12.50 12.41
C SER A 66 7.71 -11.65 12.43
N LEU A 67 7.22 -11.34 11.24
CA LEU A 67 5.96 -10.65 11.02
C LEU A 67 5.28 -11.24 9.79
N THR A 68 3.99 -11.55 9.91
CA THR A 68 3.13 -11.97 8.81
C THR A 68 1.87 -11.14 8.80
N GLU A 69 1.51 -10.64 7.63
CA GLU A 69 0.25 -9.94 7.37
C GLU A 69 -0.43 -10.56 6.16
N GLU A 70 -1.75 -10.71 6.23
CA GLU A 70 -2.58 -11.17 5.13
C GLU A 70 -3.89 -10.37 5.10
N SER A 71 -4.31 -10.00 3.91
CA SER A 71 -5.60 -9.34 3.67
C SER A 71 -6.26 -10.00 2.47
N THR A 72 -7.53 -10.32 2.60
CA THR A 72 -8.37 -10.64 1.44
C THR A 72 -9.22 -9.43 1.12
N LEU A 73 -9.41 -9.12 -0.16
CA LEU A 73 -10.14 -7.93 -0.57
C LEU A 73 -10.88 -8.14 -1.88
N THR A 74 -11.89 -7.33 -2.11
CA THR A 74 -12.51 -7.16 -3.43
C THR A 74 -12.22 -5.77 -3.96
N LEU A 75 -12.29 -5.63 -5.28
CA LEU A 75 -12.22 -4.34 -5.95
C LEU A 75 -13.59 -4.04 -6.55
N ASP A 76 -14.25 -3.00 -6.06
CA ASP A 76 -15.49 -2.49 -6.62
C ASP A 76 -15.23 -1.13 -7.27
N LYS A 77 -15.17 -1.13 -8.60
CA LYS A 77 -14.65 -0.02 -9.42
C LYS A 77 -13.21 0.30 -9.02
N ASP A 78 -13.00 1.45 -8.37
CA ASP A 78 -11.70 1.91 -7.89
C ASP A 78 -11.59 1.84 -6.35
N THR A 79 -12.57 1.20 -5.69
CA THR A 79 -12.57 1.09 -4.21
C THR A 79 -12.11 -0.30 -3.80
N LEU A 80 -11.01 -0.37 -3.07
CA LEU A 80 -10.58 -1.58 -2.38
C LEU A 80 -11.47 -1.79 -1.14
N LEU A 81 -12.04 -2.99 -1.03
CA LEU A 81 -12.92 -3.38 0.05
C LEU A 81 -12.33 -4.63 0.72
N PRO A 82 -11.56 -4.49 1.82
CA PRO A 82 -11.09 -5.64 2.59
C PRO A 82 -12.26 -6.53 3.01
N GLN A 83 -12.03 -7.83 3.07
CA GLN A 83 -12.98 -8.82 3.57
C GLN A 83 -12.45 -9.41 4.88
N SER A 84 -11.15 -9.69 4.95
CA SER A 84 -10.47 -10.12 6.17
C SER A 84 -9.06 -9.56 6.28
N TYR A 85 -8.57 -9.45 7.51
CA TYR A 85 -7.20 -9.07 7.82
C TYR A 85 -6.65 -9.97 8.94
N HIS A 86 -5.45 -10.47 8.75
CA HIS A 86 -4.69 -11.21 9.74
C HIS A 86 -3.31 -10.58 9.91
N PHE A 87 -2.91 -10.35 11.15
CA PHE A 87 -1.58 -9.89 11.52
C PHE A 87 -1.04 -10.78 12.62
N GLU A 88 0.22 -11.19 12.49
CA GLU A 88 0.96 -11.83 13.56
C GLU A 88 2.41 -11.34 13.57
N ARG A 89 2.89 -10.96 14.76
CA ARG A 89 4.29 -10.63 15.00
C ARG A 89 4.81 -11.40 16.20
N GLY A 90 5.88 -12.16 15.99
CA GLY A 90 6.55 -12.97 17.00
C GLY A 90 8.03 -12.63 17.15
N GLY A 91 8.71 -13.31 18.10
CA GLY A 91 10.13 -13.14 18.39
C GLY A 91 10.44 -12.32 19.65
N LEU A 92 11.65 -11.75 19.72
CA LEU A 92 12.11 -10.93 20.85
C LEU A 92 11.38 -9.58 20.89
N GLY A 93 10.22 -9.55 21.53
CA GLY A 93 9.39 -8.37 21.72
C GLY A 93 7.97 -8.73 22.18
N LYS A 94 7.10 -7.73 22.34
CA LYS A 94 5.69 -7.99 22.63
C LYS A 94 5.03 -8.60 21.39
N ALA A 95 4.68 -9.88 21.52
CA ALA A 95 3.88 -10.58 20.52
C ALA A 95 2.59 -9.79 20.27
N LYS A 96 2.20 -9.72 19.01
CA LYS A 96 0.95 -9.06 18.61
C LYS A 96 0.25 -9.95 17.60
N LYS A 97 -1.04 -10.16 17.81
CA LYS A 97 -1.94 -10.81 16.86
C LYS A 97 -3.18 -9.94 16.68
N ALA A 98 -3.66 -9.85 15.45
CA ALA A 98 -4.96 -9.25 15.14
C ALA A 98 -5.64 -10.05 14.04
N ASP A 99 -6.94 -10.25 14.20
CA ASP A 99 -7.81 -10.93 13.24
C ASP A 99 -9.05 -10.06 13.08
N LEU A 100 -9.30 -9.54 11.88
CA LEU A 100 -10.43 -8.66 11.60
C LEU A 100 -11.25 -9.20 10.42
N ASP A 101 -12.57 -9.08 10.53
CA ASP A 101 -13.56 -9.35 9.50
C ASP A 101 -14.26 -8.04 9.13
N PHE A 102 -14.35 -7.77 7.84
CA PHE A 102 -14.95 -6.56 7.27
C PHE A 102 -16.28 -6.93 6.60
N ASP A 103 -17.36 -6.96 7.40
CA ASP A 103 -18.68 -7.33 6.91
C ASP A 103 -19.39 -6.13 6.27
N TRP A 104 -19.37 -6.10 4.94
CA TRP A 104 -20.02 -5.06 4.15
C TRP A 104 -21.56 -5.16 4.14
N ASN A 105 -22.14 -6.30 4.50
CA ASN A 105 -23.59 -6.47 4.59
C ASN A 105 -24.11 -5.84 5.88
N THR A 106 -23.48 -6.15 7.02
CA THR A 106 -23.85 -5.57 8.32
C THR A 106 -23.21 -4.21 8.59
N LYS A 107 -22.23 -3.81 7.77
CA LYS A 107 -21.45 -2.57 7.87
C LYS A 107 -20.69 -2.47 9.19
N MET A 108 -20.04 -3.56 9.56
CA MET A 108 -19.25 -3.66 10.79
C MET A 108 -17.89 -4.30 10.51
N VAL A 109 -16.86 -3.77 11.18
CA VAL A 109 -15.60 -4.48 11.38
C VAL A 109 -15.68 -5.19 12.73
N THR A 110 -15.41 -6.48 12.75
CA THR A 110 -15.38 -7.27 13.98
C THR A 110 -14.12 -8.12 14.08
N GLY A 111 -13.75 -8.56 15.27
CA GLY A 111 -12.61 -9.46 15.43
C GLY A 111 -11.88 -9.25 16.75
N THR A 112 -10.55 -9.41 16.74
CA THR A 112 -9.69 -9.20 17.91
C THR A 112 -8.40 -8.48 17.55
N ASP A 113 -7.88 -7.66 18.46
CA ASP A 113 -6.51 -7.12 18.44
C ASP A 113 -5.90 -7.33 19.82
N ARG A 114 -4.77 -8.03 19.92
CA ARG A 114 -4.09 -8.40 21.18
C ARG A 114 -5.02 -9.14 22.18
N GLY A 115 -6.05 -9.81 21.68
CA GLY A 115 -7.05 -10.54 22.48
C GLY A 115 -8.26 -9.71 22.89
N ASP A 116 -8.23 -8.38 22.70
CA ASP A 116 -9.38 -7.51 22.95
C ASP A 116 -10.33 -7.53 21.76
N ALA A 117 -11.64 -7.55 22.04
CA ALA A 117 -12.64 -7.59 20.98
C ALA A 117 -12.70 -6.26 20.22
N VAL A 118 -12.69 -6.33 18.89
CA VAL A 118 -12.88 -5.19 17.99
C VAL A 118 -14.32 -5.19 17.49
N LYS A 119 -14.97 -4.03 17.53
CA LYS A 119 -16.29 -3.80 16.94
C LYS A 119 -16.43 -2.33 16.53
N LEU A 120 -16.32 -2.07 15.23
CA LEU A 120 -16.29 -0.70 14.67
C LEU A 120 -17.30 -0.59 13.52
N PRO A 121 -17.97 0.56 13.33
CA PRO A 121 -18.73 0.82 12.10
C PRO A 121 -17.81 0.75 10.87
N LEU A 122 -18.29 0.12 9.80
CA LEU A 122 -17.57 0.00 8.53
C LEU A 122 -18.13 0.98 7.50
N ASN A 123 -17.33 1.99 7.17
CA ASN A 123 -17.60 2.93 6.10
C ASN A 123 -16.91 2.49 4.81
N ARG A 124 -17.53 2.80 3.68
CA ARG A 124 -16.94 2.52 2.36
C ARG A 124 -15.61 3.26 2.21
N GLY A 125 -14.58 2.52 1.78
CA GLY A 125 -13.21 3.04 1.62
C GLY A 125 -12.36 2.93 2.90
N MET A 126 -12.90 2.41 4.01
CA MET A 126 -12.08 1.97 5.14
C MET A 126 -11.26 0.75 4.74
N VAL A 127 -10.00 0.73 5.19
CA VAL A 127 -9.02 -0.29 4.84
C VAL A 127 -8.28 -0.81 6.08
N ASP A 128 -7.67 -1.99 5.98
CA ASP A 128 -6.73 -2.49 6.98
C ASP A 128 -5.29 -1.94 6.75
N LYS A 129 -4.37 -2.30 7.66
CA LYS A 129 -2.98 -1.81 7.66
C LYS A 129 -2.14 -2.26 6.47
N SER A 130 -2.52 -3.31 5.76
CA SER A 130 -1.81 -3.77 4.55
C SER A 130 -2.46 -3.18 3.30
N THR A 131 -3.80 -3.16 3.27
CA THR A 131 -4.58 -2.67 2.13
C THR A 131 -4.41 -1.18 1.87
N TYR A 132 -4.17 -0.32 2.88
CA TYR A 132 -3.94 1.11 2.62
C TYR A 132 -2.75 1.36 1.68
N GLN A 133 -1.70 0.53 1.73
CA GLN A 133 -0.53 0.70 0.86
C GLN A 133 -0.88 0.35 -0.59
N LEU A 134 -1.78 -0.62 -0.80
CA LEU A 134 -2.30 -0.94 -2.12
C LEU A 134 -3.25 0.15 -2.63
N ALA A 135 -4.09 0.71 -1.76
CA ALA A 135 -4.94 1.86 -2.08
C ALA A 135 -4.08 3.07 -2.50
N LEU A 136 -3.00 3.31 -1.76
CA LEU A 136 -2.05 4.37 -2.04
C LEU A 136 -1.34 4.16 -3.38
N GLN A 137 -0.89 2.94 -3.67
CA GLN A 137 -0.31 2.57 -4.97
C GLN A 137 -1.30 2.85 -6.12
N HIS A 138 -2.55 2.41 -5.98
CA HIS A 138 -3.61 2.61 -6.99
C HIS A 138 -3.92 4.10 -7.20
N ASP A 139 -4.02 4.87 -6.12
CA ASP A 139 -4.30 6.30 -6.17
C ASP A 139 -3.16 7.12 -6.79
N VAL A 140 -1.90 6.74 -6.51
CA VAL A 140 -0.73 7.32 -7.16
C VAL A 140 -0.74 7.02 -8.65
N ALA A 141 -1.12 5.79 -9.04
CA ALA A 141 -1.27 5.40 -10.44
C ALA A 141 -2.34 6.22 -11.16
N ALA A 142 -3.44 6.54 -10.47
CA ALA A 142 -4.49 7.44 -10.94
C ALA A 142 -4.08 8.93 -10.95
N GLY A 143 -2.84 9.26 -10.56
CA GLY A 143 -2.29 10.61 -10.59
C GLY A 143 -2.72 11.51 -9.44
N LYS A 144 -3.37 10.97 -8.39
CA LYS A 144 -3.74 11.76 -7.20
C LYS A 144 -2.50 12.33 -6.53
N LYS A 145 -2.64 13.52 -5.94
CA LYS A 145 -1.54 14.27 -5.29
C LYS A 145 -1.66 14.33 -3.77
N SER A 146 -2.86 14.15 -3.25
CA SER A 146 -3.15 14.07 -1.83
C SER A 146 -4.21 13.01 -1.60
N MET A 147 -4.02 12.19 -0.57
CA MET A 147 -4.86 11.04 -0.28
C MET A 147 -5.07 10.93 1.22
N SER A 148 -6.23 10.45 1.63
CA SER A 148 -6.58 10.25 3.04
C SER A 148 -7.34 8.93 3.17
N TYR A 149 -6.94 8.08 4.11
CA TYR A 149 -7.53 6.76 4.31
C TYR A 149 -7.94 6.59 5.76
N GLN A 150 -9.14 6.05 5.99
CA GLN A 150 -9.54 5.52 7.28
C GLN A 150 -9.00 4.10 7.40
N VAL A 151 -8.07 3.90 8.34
CA VAL A 151 -7.35 2.64 8.54
C VAL A 151 -7.75 2.04 9.87
N VAL A 152 -8.15 0.77 9.87
CA VAL A 152 -8.33 0.03 11.12
C VAL A 152 -6.95 -0.38 11.63
N ASP A 153 -6.51 0.21 12.73
CA ASP A 153 -5.21 -0.03 13.37
C ASP A 153 -5.39 -0.10 14.88
N ASP A 154 -4.67 -1.02 15.53
CA ASP A 154 -4.68 -1.19 16.99
C ASP A 154 -6.08 -1.25 17.65
N GLY A 155 -7.08 -1.77 16.92
CA GLY A 155 -8.47 -1.89 17.37
C GLY A 155 -9.33 -0.63 17.25
N GLU A 156 -8.79 0.44 16.65
CA GLU A 156 -9.47 1.72 16.41
C GLU A 156 -9.39 2.14 14.93
N VAL A 157 -10.01 3.26 14.59
CA VAL A 157 -9.96 3.84 13.24
C VAL A 157 -9.07 5.08 13.26
N ASP A 158 -7.94 4.99 12.57
CA ASP A 158 -7.03 6.10 12.36
C ASP A 158 -7.23 6.74 10.98
N THR A 159 -6.88 8.01 10.84
CA THR A 159 -6.80 8.67 9.52
C THR A 159 -5.34 8.80 9.10
N TYR A 160 -5.02 8.26 7.92
CA TYR A 160 -3.68 8.31 7.34
C TYR A 160 -3.69 9.24 6.13
N ASP A 161 -3.08 10.41 6.27
CA ASP A 161 -2.95 11.38 5.20
C ASP A 161 -1.61 11.25 4.45
N PHE A 162 -1.65 11.46 3.14
CA PHE A 162 -0.48 11.35 2.27
C PHE A 162 -0.42 12.50 1.28
N ARG A 163 0.80 12.87 0.88
CA ARG A 163 1.03 13.79 -0.24
C ARG A 163 2.15 13.31 -1.16
N VAL A 164 1.98 13.54 -2.46
CA VAL A 164 3.00 13.30 -3.48
C VAL A 164 4.04 14.42 -3.43
N LEU A 165 5.31 14.05 -3.35
CA LEU A 165 6.46 14.97 -3.33
C LEU A 165 7.08 15.18 -4.71
N GLY A 166 6.79 14.31 -5.68
CA GLY A 166 7.30 14.40 -7.04
C GLY A 166 7.85 13.07 -7.54
N SER A 167 8.57 13.11 -8.66
CA SER A 167 9.29 11.96 -9.21
C SER A 167 10.78 12.08 -8.92
N GLU A 168 11.41 10.95 -8.59
CA GLU A 168 12.88 10.86 -8.52
C GLU A 168 13.35 9.45 -8.91
N LYS A 169 14.63 9.35 -9.29
CA LYS A 169 15.30 8.08 -9.49
C LYS A 169 15.70 7.49 -8.14
N VAL A 170 15.43 6.21 -7.95
CA VAL A 170 15.73 5.48 -6.71
C VAL A 170 16.64 4.31 -7.03
N ASP A 171 17.78 4.24 -6.35
CA ASP A 171 18.64 3.07 -6.43
C ASP A 171 18.03 1.91 -5.64
N THR A 172 17.88 0.76 -6.29
CA THR A 172 17.42 -0.50 -5.70
C THR A 172 18.39 -1.62 -6.06
N LYS A 173 18.21 -2.83 -5.50
CA LYS A 173 19.02 -3.98 -5.95
C LYS A 173 18.58 -4.51 -7.32
N ALA A 174 17.37 -4.16 -7.76
CA ALA A 174 16.86 -4.46 -9.09
C ALA A 174 17.31 -3.44 -10.16
N GLY A 175 18.17 -2.48 -9.82
CA GLY A 175 18.64 -1.39 -10.70
C GLY A 175 18.07 -0.03 -10.28
N GLN A 176 18.35 1.00 -11.08
CA GLN A 176 17.84 2.35 -10.84
C GLN A 176 16.43 2.51 -11.43
N ILE A 177 15.46 2.92 -10.60
CA ILE A 177 14.04 2.95 -10.97
C ILE A 177 13.48 4.37 -10.86
N ASP A 178 12.79 4.84 -11.89
CA ASP A 178 12.00 6.07 -11.85
C ASP A 178 10.73 5.86 -11.01
N ALA A 179 10.60 6.59 -9.90
CA ALA A 179 9.53 6.39 -8.92
C ALA A 179 8.84 7.70 -8.52
N ILE A 180 7.58 7.59 -8.09
CA ILE A 180 6.84 8.67 -7.43
C ILE A 180 7.08 8.58 -5.93
N LYS A 181 7.61 9.65 -5.36
CA LYS A 181 7.84 9.80 -3.92
C LYS A 181 6.59 10.33 -3.24
N VAL A 182 6.18 9.67 -2.16
CA VAL A 182 5.01 10.00 -1.37
C VAL A 182 5.39 9.98 0.10
N GLU A 183 4.96 10.97 0.87
CA GLU A 183 5.12 10.96 2.32
C GLU A 183 3.77 10.78 3.02
N ARG A 184 3.81 10.16 4.21
CA ARG A 184 2.71 10.24 5.16
C ARG A 184 2.79 11.56 5.93
N VAL A 185 1.74 12.34 5.84
CA VAL A 185 1.57 13.60 6.57
C VAL A 185 1.08 13.29 7.97
N ARG A 186 1.70 13.90 8.99
CA ARG A 186 1.30 13.81 10.39
C ARG A 186 1.35 15.20 11.02
N ASP A 187 0.55 15.42 12.04
CA ASP A 187 0.69 16.59 12.89
C ASP A 187 2.05 16.53 13.62
N PRO A 188 2.98 17.47 13.36
CA PRO A 188 4.30 17.46 13.97
C PRO A 188 4.28 17.67 15.49
N THR A 189 3.15 18.17 16.05
CA THR A 189 2.94 18.27 17.49
C THR A 189 2.61 16.93 18.15
N GLN A 190 2.06 15.99 17.37
CA GLN A 190 1.66 14.65 17.84
C GLN A 190 2.74 13.61 17.57
N SER A 191 3.45 13.70 16.45
CA SER A 191 4.47 12.72 16.07
C SER A 191 5.56 13.33 15.21
N LYS A 192 6.83 12.98 15.52
CA LYS A 192 7.99 13.30 14.69
C LYS A 192 8.33 12.17 13.70
N ARG A 193 7.52 11.11 13.67
CA ARG A 193 7.77 9.95 12.80
C ARG A 193 7.63 10.33 11.33
N ILE A 194 8.64 10.01 10.55
CA ILE A 194 8.66 10.23 9.10
C ILE A 194 8.41 8.89 8.41
N THR A 195 7.54 8.90 7.39
CA THR A 195 7.33 7.73 6.52
C THR A 195 7.28 8.20 5.08
N VAL A 196 8.15 7.65 4.24
CA VAL A 196 8.23 7.97 2.81
C VAL A 196 8.18 6.66 2.02
N LEU A 197 7.43 6.66 0.93
CA LEU A 197 7.19 5.54 0.03
C LEU A 197 7.53 5.95 -1.39
N TRP A 198 8.06 5.01 -2.17
CA TRP A 198 8.41 5.22 -3.57
C TRP A 198 7.74 4.17 -4.45
N PHE A 199 6.96 4.64 -5.42
CA PHE A 199 6.16 3.79 -6.31
C PHE A 199 6.71 3.84 -7.75
N ALA A 200 7.08 2.70 -8.32
CA ALA A 200 7.75 2.60 -9.62
C ALA A 200 6.82 2.89 -10.80
N LYS A 201 7.08 3.96 -11.54
CA LYS A 201 6.18 4.46 -12.59
C LYS A 201 5.88 3.44 -13.69
N ASP A 202 6.88 2.64 -14.06
CA ASP A 202 6.80 1.70 -15.18
C ASP A 202 6.43 0.27 -14.76
N TRP A 203 6.20 0.03 -13.46
CA TRP A 203 5.95 -1.28 -12.88
C TRP A 203 4.65 -1.32 -12.08
N ASP A 204 3.55 -0.86 -12.68
CA ASP A 204 2.22 -0.72 -12.06
C ASP A 204 2.26 -0.03 -10.69
N TYR A 205 3.16 0.96 -10.56
CA TYR A 205 3.38 1.70 -9.32
C TYR A 205 3.73 0.80 -8.13
N LEU A 206 4.39 -0.35 -8.35
CA LEU A 206 4.90 -1.21 -7.29
C LEU A 206 5.72 -0.39 -6.28
N LEU A 207 5.49 -0.62 -4.99
CA LEU A 207 6.28 -0.03 -3.91
C LEU A 207 7.72 -0.58 -3.99
N VAL A 208 8.70 0.26 -4.34
CA VAL A 208 10.10 -0.17 -4.51
C VAL A 208 11.02 0.26 -3.39
N ARG A 209 10.58 1.21 -2.56
CA ARG A 209 11.28 1.61 -1.35
C ARG A 209 10.30 2.14 -0.31
N LEU A 210 10.58 1.86 0.95
CA LEU A 210 9.94 2.48 2.10
C LEU A 210 11.02 2.91 3.09
N GLN A 211 10.96 4.16 3.52
CA GLN A 211 11.83 4.72 4.55
C GLN A 211 10.97 5.15 5.73
N GLN A 212 11.38 4.76 6.92
CA GLN A 212 10.74 5.16 8.16
C GLN A 212 11.78 5.64 9.16
N VAL A 213 11.56 6.83 9.72
CA VAL A 213 12.35 7.36 10.83
C VAL A 213 11.41 7.48 12.01
N GLU A 214 11.69 6.72 13.07
CA GLU A 214 10.93 6.75 14.31
C GLU A 214 11.19 8.03 15.11
N THR A 215 10.32 8.32 16.08
CA THR A 215 10.48 9.48 16.99
C THR A 215 11.78 9.42 17.78
N ASP A 216 12.31 8.23 18.07
CA ASP A 216 13.59 8.01 18.75
C ASP A 216 14.80 8.06 17.80
N GLY A 217 14.58 8.35 16.51
CA GLY A 217 15.62 8.46 15.48
C GLY A 217 16.04 7.14 14.83
N LYS A 218 15.47 6.00 15.24
CA LYS A 218 15.72 4.72 14.54
C LYS A 218 15.22 4.80 13.11
N GLU A 219 16.04 4.33 12.18
CA GLU A 219 15.74 4.40 10.76
C GLU A 219 15.67 3.00 10.15
N TYR A 220 14.55 2.71 9.51
CA TYR A 220 14.28 1.48 8.78
C TYR A 220 14.15 1.78 7.29
N ASN A 221 14.91 1.07 6.47
CA ASN A 221 14.81 1.14 5.02
C ASN A 221 14.45 -0.25 4.47
N ILE A 222 13.33 -0.31 3.77
CA ILE A 222 12.91 -1.47 2.97
C ILE A 222 13.15 -1.10 1.52
N MET A 223 13.93 -1.90 0.80
CA MET A 223 14.34 -1.62 -0.58
C MET A 223 14.14 -2.86 -1.44
N LEU A 224 13.61 -2.67 -2.65
CA LEU A 224 13.36 -3.75 -3.59
C LEU A 224 14.65 -4.53 -3.85
N LEU A 225 14.59 -5.83 -3.60
CA LEU A 225 15.61 -6.79 -3.98
C LEU A 225 15.37 -7.24 -5.42
N ASP A 226 14.20 -7.81 -5.65
CA ASP A 226 13.69 -8.30 -6.93
C ASP A 226 12.15 -8.36 -6.87
N GLY A 227 11.51 -8.62 -8.01
CA GLY A 227 10.08 -8.81 -8.06
C GLY A 227 9.54 -9.04 -9.47
N THR A 228 8.25 -9.29 -9.56
CA THR A 228 7.50 -9.40 -10.80
C THR A 228 6.19 -8.61 -10.71
N VAL A 229 5.77 -8.04 -11.84
CA VAL A 229 4.44 -7.44 -12.01
C VAL A 229 3.82 -8.06 -13.25
N ASN A 230 2.64 -8.68 -13.08
CA ASN A 230 1.95 -9.42 -14.13
C ASN A 230 2.89 -10.41 -14.88
N GLY A 231 3.67 -11.16 -14.10
CA GLY A 231 4.63 -12.15 -14.60
C GLY A 231 5.91 -11.59 -15.24
N LYS A 232 6.07 -10.27 -15.36
CA LYS A 232 7.29 -9.64 -15.89
C LYS A 232 8.23 -9.25 -14.75
N ALA A 233 9.49 -9.65 -14.86
CA ALA A 233 10.52 -9.28 -13.89
C ALA A 233 10.77 -7.77 -13.87
N VAL A 234 10.72 -7.18 -12.68
CA VAL A 234 11.01 -5.76 -12.46
C VAL A 234 12.51 -5.53 -12.70
N LYS A 235 12.82 -4.54 -13.54
CA LYS A 235 14.19 -4.14 -13.86
C LYS A 235 14.30 -2.62 -13.88
N GLY A 236 15.31 -2.09 -13.20
CA GLY A 236 15.77 -0.73 -13.37
C GLY A 236 16.69 -0.58 -14.58
N SER A 237 16.96 0.69 -14.95
CA SER A 237 17.95 1.06 -15.96
C SER A 237 19.38 0.92 -15.46
#